data_AF-A0A1E1VXX8-F1
#
_entry.id   AF-A0A1E1VXX8-F1
#
_cell.length_a   1.000
_cell.length_b   1.000
_cell.length_c   1.000
_cell.angle_alpha   90.00
_cell.angle_beta   90.00
_cell.angle_gamma   90.00
#
_symmetry.space_group_name_H-M   'P 1'
#
loop_
_entity.id
_entity.type
_entity.pdbx_description
1 polymer ?
#
loop_
_entity_poly.entity_id
_entity_poly.type
_entity_poly.pdbx_seq_one_letter_code
_entity_poly.pdbx_strand_id
1 'polypeptide(L)'
;SQPPRGQVAAMSYFYDVAADYGLIDLVSGGRVSVSEYRQAAVVACSASNVEQPWACIDLVYIVTLLQDAYKMQDHQPVLLFKKINNHEVSWALGLAYTTVMNKIATN
;
A
#
# COMPACT_ATOMS: atom_id res chain seq x y z
N SER A 1 -9.94 1.91 -17.71
CA SER A 1 -10.07 2.10 -16.26
C SER A 1 -9.71 3.56 -15.92
N GLN A 2 -10.37 4.21 -14.94
CA GLN A 2 -9.94 5.54 -14.42
C GLN A 2 -10.32 5.61 -12.93
N PRO A 3 -9.37 5.83 -12.01
CA PRO A 3 -9.52 6.85 -10.96
C PRO A 3 -8.19 7.13 -10.21
N PRO A 4 -7.19 7.72 -10.86
CA PRO A 4 -6.30 8.58 -10.10
C PRO A 4 -6.01 9.87 -10.87
N ARG A 5 -6.21 11.02 -10.21
CA ARG A 5 -5.94 12.37 -10.77
C ARG A 5 -4.65 12.98 -10.20
N GLY A 6 -3.75 12.14 -9.72
CA GLY A 6 -2.52 12.53 -9.04
C GLY A 6 -1.74 11.30 -8.57
N GLN A 7 -0.71 11.53 -7.76
CA GLN A 7 0.07 10.46 -7.16
C GLN A 7 -0.77 9.69 -6.12
N VAL A 8 -0.57 8.37 -6.07
CA VAL A 8 -1.24 7.48 -5.12
C VAL A 8 -0.20 7.03 -4.10
N ALA A 9 -0.55 7.14 -2.83
CA ALA A 9 0.23 6.58 -1.73
C ALA A 9 -0.64 5.61 -0.93
N ALA A 10 -0.03 4.52 -0.46
CA ALA A 10 -0.64 3.55 0.43
C ALA A 10 0.29 3.27 1.62
N MET A 11 -0.28 2.72 2.69
CA MET A 11 0.39 2.46 3.96
C MET A 11 -0.13 1.16 4.57
N SER A 12 0.43 0.75 5.72
CA SER A 12 -0.01 -0.41 6.48
C SER A 12 0.01 -1.69 5.64
N TYR A 13 -1.13 -2.37 5.44
CA TYR A 13 -1.21 -3.67 4.78
C TYR A 13 -0.55 -3.73 3.40
N PHE A 14 -0.71 -2.70 2.55
CA PHE A 14 -0.03 -2.66 1.24
C PHE A 14 1.49 -2.62 1.36
N TYR A 15 2.00 -1.92 2.38
CA TYR A 15 3.43 -1.84 2.68
C TYR A 15 3.96 -3.20 3.12
N ASP A 16 3.32 -3.82 4.11
CA ASP A 16 3.81 -5.06 4.71
C ASP A 16 3.86 -6.18 3.67
N VAL A 17 2.79 -6.36 2.86
CA VAL A 17 2.78 -7.36 1.79
C VAL A 17 3.85 -7.08 0.72
N ALA A 18 4.08 -5.82 0.35
CA ALA A 18 5.13 -5.49 -0.61
C ALA A 18 6.54 -5.76 -0.06
N ALA A 19 6.77 -5.47 1.23
CA ALA A 19 8.05 -5.68 1.88
C ALA A 19 8.34 -7.19 2.06
N ASP A 20 7.34 -7.97 2.46
CA ASP A 20 7.47 -9.43 2.63
C ASP A 20 7.83 -10.15 1.33
N TYR A 21 7.39 -9.59 0.20
CA TYR A 21 7.71 -10.08 -1.15
C TYR A 21 8.93 -9.41 -1.80
N GLY A 22 9.64 -8.55 -1.07
CA GLY A 22 10.83 -7.85 -1.57
C GLY A 22 10.55 -6.90 -2.74
N LEU A 23 9.30 -6.45 -2.90
CA LEU A 23 8.92 -5.48 -3.93
C LEU A 23 9.38 -4.05 -3.57
N ILE A 24 9.64 -3.80 -2.29
CA ILE A 24 10.16 -2.55 -1.75
C ILE A 24 11.19 -2.84 -0.65
N ASP A 25 11.99 -1.83 -0.30
CA ASP A 25 12.89 -1.92 0.85
C ASP A 25 12.13 -1.85 2.18
N LEU A 26 12.51 -2.70 3.14
CA LEU A 26 11.83 -2.82 4.43
C LEU A 26 11.94 -1.55 5.30
N VAL A 27 12.97 -0.72 5.10
CA VAL A 27 13.27 0.46 5.92
C VAL A 27 12.83 1.74 5.22
N SER A 28 13.24 1.93 3.97
CA SER A 28 12.97 3.15 3.19
C SER A 28 11.64 3.12 2.43
N GLY A 29 10.98 1.96 2.36
CA GLY A 29 9.81 1.78 1.51
C GLY A 29 10.17 1.82 0.03
N GLY A 30 9.24 2.28 -0.81
CA GLY A 30 9.49 2.33 -2.25
C GLY A 30 8.27 2.62 -3.09
N ARG A 31 8.37 2.24 -4.36
CA ARG A 31 7.29 2.35 -5.35
C ARG A 31 7.04 0.96 -5.89
N VAL A 32 5.77 0.59 -6.01
CA VAL A 32 5.36 -0.69 -6.59
C VAL A 32 4.18 -0.45 -7.52
N SER A 33 4.14 -1.17 -8.63
CA SER A 33 3.06 -1.14 -9.60
C SER A 33 2.09 -2.29 -9.40
N VAL A 34 0.89 -2.18 -9.95
CA VAL A 34 -0.10 -3.27 -9.95
C VAL A 34 0.46 -4.52 -10.67
N SER A 35 1.26 -4.31 -11.71
CA SER A 35 1.89 -5.40 -12.46
C SER A 35 2.93 -6.18 -11.66
N GLU A 36 3.66 -5.54 -10.76
CA GLU A 36 4.63 -6.19 -9.88
C GLU A 36 3.93 -7.04 -8.81
N TYR A 37 2.88 -6.51 -8.18
CA TYR A 37 2.03 -7.32 -7.30
C TYR A 37 1.40 -8.51 -8.03
N ARG A 38 0.98 -8.34 -9.28
CA ARG A 38 0.44 -9.42 -10.11
C ARG A 38 1.47 -10.51 -10.39
N GLN A 39 2.71 -10.14 -10.70
CA GLN A 39 3.79 -11.10 -10.92
C GLN A 39 4.09 -11.88 -9.64
N ALA A 40 4.17 -11.19 -8.49
CA ALA A 40 4.30 -11.84 -7.20
C ALA A 40 3.12 -12.80 -6.93
N ALA A 41 1.88 -12.39 -7.26
CA ALA A 41 0.69 -13.22 -7.08
C ALA A 41 0.79 -14.52 -7.90
N VAL A 42 1.20 -14.43 -9.16
CA VAL A 42 1.38 -15.62 -10.02
C VAL A 42 2.38 -16.60 -9.42
N VAL A 43 3.49 -16.11 -8.87
CA VAL A 43 4.49 -16.95 -8.20
C VAL A 43 3.91 -17.55 -6.91
N ALA A 44 3.29 -16.74 -6.05
CA ALA A 44 2.73 -17.18 -4.78
C ALA A 44 1.60 -18.21 -4.95
N CYS A 45 0.81 -18.12 -6.02
CA CYS A 45 -0.29 -19.03 -6.31
C CYS A 45 0.16 -20.29 -7.08
N SER A 46 1.42 -20.38 -7.51
CA SER A 46 1.92 -21.49 -8.34
C SER A 46 2.18 -22.78 -7.56
N ALA A 47 2.37 -22.68 -6.24
CA ALA A 47 2.63 -23.80 -5.36
C ALA A 47 2.04 -23.56 -3.97
N SER A 48 1.74 -24.65 -3.25
CA SER A 48 1.34 -24.56 -1.85
C SER A 48 2.54 -24.21 -0.98
N ASN A 49 2.40 -23.21 -0.10
CA ASN A 49 3.38 -22.84 0.91
C ASN A 49 2.72 -22.85 2.29
N VAL A 50 3.08 -23.81 3.14
CA VAL A 50 2.53 -23.94 4.49
C VAL A 50 3.04 -22.88 5.47
N GLU A 51 4.20 -22.28 5.19
CA GLU A 51 4.76 -21.20 6.01
C GLU A 51 4.06 -19.87 5.71
N GLN A 52 3.56 -19.69 4.49
CA GLN A 52 2.83 -18.51 4.05
C GLN A 52 1.50 -18.90 3.38
N PRO A 53 0.53 -19.42 4.15
CA PRO A 53 -0.71 -19.98 3.59
C PRO A 53 -1.63 -18.92 2.97
N TRP A 54 -1.50 -17.65 3.36
CA TRP A 54 -2.34 -16.54 2.91
C TRP A 54 -1.74 -15.73 1.75
N ALA A 55 -0.49 -16.02 1.38
CA ALA A 55 0.30 -15.17 0.53
C ALA A 55 -0.30 -14.98 -0.89
N CYS A 56 -0.84 -16.05 -1.47
CA CYS A 56 -1.56 -15.98 -2.75
C CYS A 56 -2.80 -15.09 -2.65
N ILE A 57 -3.62 -15.24 -1.61
CA ILE A 57 -4.85 -14.46 -1.47
C ILE A 57 -4.55 -13.00 -1.12
N ASP A 58 -3.53 -12.72 -0.31
CA ASP A 58 -3.12 -11.35 0.03
C ASP A 58 -2.72 -10.56 -1.23
N LEU A 59 -1.90 -11.16 -2.09
CA LEU A 59 -1.47 -10.54 -3.34
C LEU A 59 -2.61 -10.41 -4.35
N VAL A 60 -3.45 -11.44 -4.51
CA VAL A 60 -4.63 -11.37 -5.38
C VAL A 60 -5.61 -10.31 -4.89
N TYR A 61 -5.82 -10.19 -3.58
CA TYR A 61 -6.66 -9.16 -2.98
C TYR A 61 -6.13 -7.77 -3.30
N ILE A 62 -4.83 -7.52 -3.13
CA ILE A 62 -4.23 -6.23 -3.50
C ILE A 62 -4.41 -5.95 -5.00
N VAL A 63 -4.09 -6.90 -5.87
CA VAL A 63 -4.22 -6.73 -7.33
C VAL A 63 -5.65 -6.39 -7.73
N THR A 64 -6.63 -7.15 -7.24
CA THR A 64 -8.05 -6.93 -7.54
C THR A 64 -8.56 -5.61 -6.97
N LEU A 65 -8.13 -5.23 -5.76
CA LEU A 65 -8.50 -3.95 -5.16
C LEU A 65 -7.93 -2.76 -5.96
N LEU A 66 -6.64 -2.78 -6.28
CA LEU A 66 -6.00 -1.71 -7.04
C LEU A 66 -6.55 -1.61 -8.48
N GLN A 67 -6.70 -2.74 -9.16
CA GLN A 67 -7.09 -2.76 -10.57
C GLN A 67 -8.60 -2.70 -10.80
N ASP A 68 -9.38 -3.50 -10.07
CA ASP A 68 -10.79 -3.68 -10.37
C ASP A 68 -11.67 -2.71 -9.58
N ALA A 69 -11.31 -2.39 -8.33
CA ALA A 69 -12.05 -1.40 -7.55
C ALA A 69 -11.51 0.01 -7.79
N TYR A 70 -10.20 0.22 -7.59
CA TYR A 70 -9.55 1.51 -7.78
C TYR A 70 -9.08 1.76 -9.20
N LYS A 71 -9.49 0.94 -10.18
CA LYS A 71 -9.31 1.17 -11.63
C LYS A 71 -7.89 1.65 -12.00
N MET A 72 -6.86 1.29 -11.24
CA MET A 72 -5.47 1.70 -11.45
C MET A 72 -4.92 1.00 -12.69
N GLN A 73 -4.00 1.67 -13.38
CA GLN A 73 -3.31 1.07 -14.53
C GLN A 73 -2.14 0.22 -14.05
N ASP A 74 -1.83 -0.82 -14.81
CA ASP A 74 -0.80 -1.81 -14.47
C ASP A 74 0.55 -1.20 -14.07
N HIS A 75 0.98 -0.14 -14.76
CA HIS A 75 2.30 0.49 -14.57
C HIS A 75 2.23 1.74 -13.69
N GLN A 76 1.06 2.09 -13.19
CA GLN A 76 0.93 3.25 -12.33
C GLN A 76 1.55 2.96 -10.95
N PRO A 77 2.49 3.78 -10.47
CA PRO A 77 3.15 3.52 -9.20
C PRO A 77 2.25 3.87 -8.01
N VAL A 78 2.24 2.97 -7.02
CA VAL A 78 1.79 3.21 -5.65
C VAL A 78 3.02 3.52 -4.81
N LEU A 79 3.02 4.66 -4.12
CA LEU A 79 4.06 5.05 -3.17
C LEU A 79 3.80 4.39 -1.82
N LEU A 80 4.79 3.70 -1.26
CA LEU A 80 4.68 2.98 0.00
C LEU A 80 5.68 3.53 1.02
N PHE A 81 5.14 4.01 2.15
CA PHE A 81 5.92 4.60 3.23
C PHE A 81 5.54 3.98 4.57
N LYS A 82 6.54 3.57 5.36
CA LYS A 82 6.35 3.18 6.75
C LYS A 82 6.50 4.38 7.69
N LYS A 83 7.49 5.22 7.44
CA LYS A 83 7.79 6.41 8.23
C LYS A 83 8.15 7.61 7.35
N ILE A 84 7.82 8.81 7.83
CA ILE A 84 8.28 10.09 7.29
C ILE A 84 8.94 10.85 8.44
N ASN A 85 10.20 11.24 8.28
CA ASN A 85 10.99 11.90 9.33
C ASN A 85 10.96 11.13 10.67
N ASN A 86 11.10 9.81 10.60
CA ASN A 86 11.05 8.89 11.75
C ASN A 86 9.69 8.78 12.47
N HIS A 87 8.63 9.39 11.95
CA HIS A 87 7.26 9.23 12.43
C HIS A 87 6.49 8.25 11.57
N GLU A 88 5.73 7.35 12.20
CA GLU A 88 4.89 6.37 11.51
C GLU A 88 3.79 7.07 10.70
N VAL A 89 3.60 6.60 9.46
CA VAL A 89 2.52 7.09 8.60
C VAL A 89 1.22 6.45 9.05
N SER A 90 0.31 7.26 9.58
CA SER A 90 -1.02 6.83 10.00
C SER A 90 -2.00 8.00 10.01
N TRP A 91 -3.25 7.72 10.35
CA TRP A 91 -4.31 8.74 10.50
C TRP A 91 -4.10 9.67 11.70
N ALA A 92 -3.26 9.29 12.68
CA ALA A 92 -3.16 9.98 13.97
C ALA A 92 -2.73 11.44 13.84
N LEU A 93 -1.77 11.75 12.96
CA LEU A 93 -1.31 13.12 12.73
C LEU A 93 -2.42 14.01 12.16
N GLY A 94 -3.22 13.48 11.23
CA GLY A 94 -4.37 14.20 10.66
C GLY A 94 -5.44 14.50 11.70
N LEU A 95 -5.72 13.56 12.61
CA LEU A 95 -6.65 13.79 13.71
C LEU A 95 -6.12 14.88 14.67
N ALA A 96 -4.85 14.78 15.07
CA ALA A 96 -4.23 15.73 15.98
C ALA A 96 -4.26 17.14 15.40
N TYR A 97 -3.87 17.29 14.14
CA TYR A 97 -3.92 18.57 13.42
C TYR A 97 -5.33 19.14 13.41
N THR A 98 -6.32 18.36 12.99
CA THR A 98 -7.73 18.81 12.93
C THR A 98 -8.25 19.22 14.30
N THR A 99 -7.92 18.46 15.35
CA THR A 99 -8.35 18.75 16.72
C THR A 99 -7.74 20.06 17.25
N VAL A 100 -6.45 20.26 17.04
CA VAL A 100 -5.74 21.48 17.49
C VAL A 100 -6.24 22.69 16.72
N MET A 101 -6.36 22.60 15.39
CA MET A 101 -6.82 23.71 14.55
C MET A 101 -8.26 24.12 14.87
N ASN A 102 -9.15 23.16 15.12
CA ASN A 102 -10.52 23.47 15.53
C ASN A 102 -10.56 24.20 16.86
N LYS A 103 -9.76 23.77 17.86
CA LYS A 103 -9.66 24.46 19.15
C LYS A 103 -9.13 25.88 19.03
N ILE A 104 -8.19 26.12 18.12
CA ILE A 104 -7.65 27.47 17.86
C ILE A 104 -8.70 28.36 17.18
N ALA A 105 -9.49 27.81 16.25
CA ALA A 105 -10.49 28.60 15.50
C ALA A 105 -11.76 28.94 16.31
N THR A 106 -12.06 28.18 17.37
CA THR A 106 -13.24 28.39 18.22
C THR A 106 -12.98 29.17 19.50
N ASN A 107 -11.72 29.52 19.78
CA ASN A 107 -11.31 30.44 20.85
C ASN A 107 -11.05 31.83 20.28
#